data_AF-A0AAE0FE47-F1
#
_entry.id   AF-A0AAE0FE47-F1
#
_cell.length_a   1.000
_cell.length_b   1.000
_cell.length_c   1.000
_cell.angle_alpha   90.00
_cell.angle_beta   90.00
_cell.angle_gamma   90.00
#
_symmetry.space_group_name_H-M   'P 1'
#
loop_
_entity.id
_entity.type
_entity.pdbx_description
1 polymer ?
#
loop_
_entity_poly.entity_id
_entity_poly.type
_entity_poly.pdbx_seq_one_letter_code
_entity_poly.pdbx_strand_id
1 'polypeptide(L)'
;MWNAKENTKAKPACTSRELDTAIADDLLKQQINDAKIKAMTDRVDYDTFKARVSVAHLRPLQDPNIVDRTSLPAWSFNPDGTKAKITEDVTTSLKSLSTEEPLGVPSKSSDFERTWRRNVKTEAEKYKYVLLIPPESYPKIFKVEIASPLLGDVLLALEACCLKEARPAEEGTGEAAQVLAVLRGLSESVGQPFLATLTCVLALSLGHE
;
A
#
# COMPACT_ATOMS: atom_id res chain seq x y z
N MET A 1 -45.15 36.87 -39.41
CA MET A 1 -45.84 35.56 -39.46
C MET A 1 -44.82 34.48 -39.21
N TRP A 2 -45.07 33.66 -38.19
CA TRP A 2 -44.24 32.55 -37.73
C TRP A 2 -44.12 31.44 -38.77
N ASN A 3 -42.98 30.73 -38.77
CA ASN A 3 -42.98 29.27 -38.66
C ASN A 3 -41.55 28.76 -38.43
N ALA A 4 -41.12 28.79 -37.17
CA ALA A 4 -40.04 27.92 -36.71
C ALA A 4 -40.61 26.50 -36.67
N LYS A 5 -40.24 25.67 -37.65
CA LYS A 5 -40.52 24.24 -37.59
C LYS A 5 -39.67 23.66 -36.46
N GLU A 6 -40.30 23.43 -35.32
CA GLU A 6 -39.75 22.63 -34.23
C GLU A 6 -39.48 21.23 -34.78
N ASN A 7 -38.22 20.97 -35.13
CA ASN A 7 -37.74 19.63 -35.42
C ASN A 7 -37.57 18.91 -34.08
N THR A 8 -38.69 18.40 -33.54
CA THR A 8 -38.67 17.45 -32.43
C THR A 8 -38.09 16.14 -32.96
N LYS A 9 -36.76 16.05 -32.97
CA LYS A 9 -36.03 14.78 -33.12
C LYS A 9 -36.45 13.87 -31.98
N ALA A 10 -37.45 13.02 -32.22
CA ALA A 10 -37.82 11.96 -31.32
C ALA A 10 -36.57 11.09 -31.07
N LYS A 11 -36.15 10.97 -29.81
CA LYS A 11 -35.10 10.02 -29.43
C LYS A 11 -35.60 8.61 -29.75
N PRO A 12 -34.89 7.81 -30.55
CA PRO A 12 -35.31 6.44 -30.81
C PRO A 12 -35.18 5.63 -29.51
N ALA A 13 -36.31 5.22 -28.94
CA ALA A 13 -36.37 4.33 -27.77
C ALA A 13 -35.85 2.90 -28.08
N CYS A 14 -35.52 2.61 -29.34
CA CYS A 14 -35.01 1.33 -29.83
C CYS A 14 -33.51 1.11 -29.55
N THR A 15 -32.76 2.14 -29.13
CA THR A 15 -31.30 2.06 -29.03
C THR A 15 -30.80 1.21 -27.86
N SER A 16 -31.53 1.11 -26.74
CA SER A 16 -31.02 0.40 -25.56
C SER A 16 -30.81 -1.09 -25.85
N ARG A 17 -31.80 -1.75 -26.47
CA ARG A 17 -31.73 -3.19 -26.76
C ARG A 17 -30.71 -3.50 -27.86
N GLU A 18 -30.61 -2.64 -28.86
CA GLU A 18 -29.61 -2.75 -29.92
C GLU A 18 -28.19 -2.62 -29.35
N LEU A 19 -27.99 -1.67 -28.42
CA LEU A 19 -26.73 -1.51 -27.70
C LEU A 19 -26.39 -2.73 -26.83
N ASP A 20 -27.35 -3.24 -26.05
CA ASP A 20 -27.14 -4.43 -25.23
C ASP A 20 -26.75 -5.66 -26.07
N THR A 21 -27.36 -5.79 -27.25
CA THR A 21 -27.05 -6.86 -28.21
C THR A 21 -25.65 -6.70 -28.78
N ALA A 22 -25.27 -5.48 -29.19
CA ALA A 22 -23.94 -5.19 -29.71
C ALA A 22 -22.84 -5.46 -28.66
N ILE A 23 -23.08 -5.09 -27.40
CA ILE A 23 -22.15 -5.37 -26.29
C ILE A 23 -21.98 -6.88 -26.09
N ALA A 24 -23.09 -7.63 -26.09
CA ALA A 24 -23.03 -9.08 -25.93
C ALA A 24 -22.26 -9.77 -27.09
N ASP A 25 -22.47 -9.32 -28.32
CA ASP A 25 -21.77 -9.83 -29.50
C ASP A 25 -20.26 -9.53 -29.45
N ASP A 26 -19.88 -8.33 -29.01
CA ASP A 26 -18.47 -7.95 -28.88
C ASP A 26 -17.77 -8.76 -27.79
N LEU A 27 -18.42 -8.99 -26.64
CA LEU A 27 -17.89 -9.85 -25.58
C LEU A 27 -17.69 -11.29 -26.08
N LEU A 28 -18.64 -11.83 -26.85
CA LEU A 28 -18.53 -13.18 -27.43
C LEU A 28 -17.35 -13.27 -28.41
N LYS A 29 -17.18 -12.27 -29.28
CA LYS A 29 -16.04 -12.22 -30.22
C LYS A 29 -14.71 -12.16 -29.48
N GLN A 30 -14.62 -11.36 -28.42
CA GLN A 30 -13.42 -11.26 -27.60
C GLN A 30 -13.06 -12.61 -26.98
N GLN A 31 -14.01 -13.29 -26.31
CA GLN A 31 -13.79 -14.61 -25.70
C GLN A 31 -13.30 -15.66 -26.71
N ILE A 32 -13.90 -15.68 -27.91
CA ILE A 32 -13.50 -16.58 -29.00
C ILE A 32 -12.08 -16.26 -29.48
N ASN A 33 -11.75 -14.98 -29.67
CA ASN A 33 -10.44 -14.57 -30.14
C ASN A 33 -9.35 -14.88 -29.11
N ASP A 34 -9.61 -14.65 -27.83
CA ASP A 34 -8.70 -15.00 -26.74
C ASP A 34 -8.45 -16.51 -26.70
N ALA A 35 -9.50 -17.33 -26.86
CA ALA A 35 -9.35 -18.78 -26.95
C ALA A 35 -8.54 -19.22 -28.18
N LYS A 36 -8.73 -18.58 -29.34
CA LYS A 36 -7.92 -18.82 -30.55
C LYS A 36 -6.46 -18.48 -30.32
N ILE A 37 -6.16 -17.29 -29.77
CA ILE A 37 -4.79 -16.85 -29.48
C ILE A 37 -4.13 -17.82 -28.51
N LYS A 38 -4.82 -18.19 -27.42
CA LYS A 38 -4.31 -19.16 -26.45
C LYS A 38 -4.03 -20.52 -27.07
N ALA A 39 -4.95 -21.05 -27.88
CA ALA A 39 -4.75 -22.33 -28.55
C ALA A 39 -3.59 -22.28 -29.56
N MET A 40 -3.41 -21.16 -30.26
CA MET A 40 -2.28 -20.96 -31.16
C MET A 40 -0.95 -20.90 -30.40
N THR A 41 -0.90 -20.16 -29.28
CA THR A 41 0.29 -20.08 -28.41
C THR A 41 0.66 -21.45 -27.84
N ASP A 42 -0.35 -22.23 -27.43
CA ASP A 42 -0.17 -23.59 -26.90
C ASP A 42 0.19 -24.61 -27.99
N ARG A 43 0.16 -24.23 -29.29
CA ARG A 43 0.46 -25.08 -30.47
C ARG A 43 -0.30 -26.43 -30.47
N VAL A 44 -1.59 -26.40 -30.13
CA VAL A 44 -2.44 -27.60 -30.07
C VAL A 44 -2.92 -28.07 -31.44
N ASP A 45 -3.20 -29.37 -31.56
CA ASP A 45 -3.81 -30.00 -32.74
C ASP A 45 -5.15 -29.38 -33.11
N TYR A 46 -5.54 -29.51 -34.38
CA TYR A 46 -6.74 -28.87 -34.91
C TYR A 46 -8.03 -29.27 -34.18
N ASP A 47 -8.19 -30.53 -33.81
CA ASP A 47 -9.38 -31.01 -33.11
C ASP A 47 -9.49 -30.39 -31.71
N THR A 48 -8.36 -30.28 -31.00
CA THR A 48 -8.27 -29.62 -29.69
C THR A 48 -8.49 -28.11 -29.80
N PHE A 49 -7.94 -27.47 -30.83
CA PHE A 49 -8.20 -26.07 -31.15
C PHE A 49 -9.70 -25.84 -31.37
N LYS A 50 -10.33 -26.64 -32.22
CA LYS A 50 -11.77 -26.56 -32.53
C LYS A 50 -12.60 -26.72 -31.27
N ALA A 51 -12.28 -27.71 -30.44
CA ALA A 51 -12.95 -27.93 -29.16
C ALA A 51 -12.84 -26.68 -28.27
N ARG A 52 -11.62 -26.15 -28.05
CA ARG A 52 -11.38 -25.00 -27.18
C ARG A 52 -12.10 -23.73 -27.65
N VAL A 53 -12.07 -23.45 -28.95
CA VAL A 53 -12.73 -22.28 -29.52
C VAL A 53 -14.26 -22.44 -29.48
N SER A 54 -14.77 -23.65 -29.69
CA SER A 54 -16.22 -23.91 -29.64
C SER A 54 -16.81 -23.70 -28.25
N VAL A 55 -16.07 -23.99 -27.17
CA VAL A 55 -16.56 -23.88 -25.78
C VAL A 55 -16.22 -22.54 -25.11
N ALA A 56 -15.53 -21.62 -25.80
CA ALA A 56 -15.00 -20.38 -25.21
C ALA A 56 -16.08 -19.42 -24.67
N HIS A 57 -17.28 -19.47 -25.24
CA HIS A 57 -18.42 -18.64 -24.85
C HIS A 57 -19.20 -19.19 -23.65
N LEU A 58 -18.86 -20.41 -23.19
CA LEU A 58 -19.53 -21.03 -22.05
C LEU A 58 -19.04 -20.41 -20.76
N ARG A 59 -19.99 -20.11 -19.87
CA ARG A 59 -19.67 -19.73 -18.50
C ARG A 59 -19.18 -20.97 -17.74
N PRO A 60 -18.09 -20.87 -16.97
CA PRO A 60 -17.71 -21.94 -16.06
C PRO A 60 -18.90 -22.35 -15.19
N LEU A 61 -19.08 -23.65 -14.97
CA LEU A 61 -20.11 -24.16 -14.06
C LEU A 61 -19.79 -23.65 -12.65
N GLN A 62 -20.54 -22.64 -12.21
CA GLN A 62 -20.47 -22.13 -10.85
C GLN A 62 -21.49 -22.90 -10.00
N ASP A 63 -21.01 -23.51 -8.92
CA ASP A 63 -21.90 -23.95 -7.84
C ASP A 63 -22.56 -22.69 -7.25
N PRO A 64 -23.91 -22.58 -7.22
CA PRO A 64 -24.58 -21.36 -6.74
C PRO A 64 -24.25 -20.99 -5.29
N ASN A 65 -23.69 -21.91 -4.50
CA ASN A 65 -23.26 -21.66 -3.12
C ASN A 65 -21.80 -21.18 -2.99
N ILE A 66 -21.03 -21.15 -4.08
CA ILE A 66 -19.62 -20.74 -4.06
C ILE A 66 -19.53 -19.32 -4.63
N VAL A 67 -19.49 -18.35 -3.71
CA VAL A 67 -19.21 -16.95 -4.03
C VAL A 67 -17.75 -16.84 -4.50
N ASP A 68 -17.61 -16.65 -5.81
CA ASP A 68 -16.43 -16.12 -6.50
C ASP A 68 -15.08 -16.71 -6.08
N ARG A 69 -14.72 -17.86 -6.67
CA ARG A 69 -13.34 -18.33 -6.64
C ARG A 69 -12.54 -17.53 -7.67
N THR A 70 -12.02 -16.38 -7.25
CA THR A 70 -10.69 -15.99 -7.74
C THR A 70 -9.79 -17.20 -7.54
N SER A 71 -9.27 -17.77 -8.62
CA SER A 71 -8.45 -18.98 -8.56
C SER A 71 -7.32 -18.72 -7.58
N LEU A 72 -7.38 -19.36 -6.41
CA LEU A 72 -6.33 -19.18 -5.41
C LEU A 72 -5.01 -19.61 -6.07
N PRO A 73 -3.94 -18.84 -5.90
CA PRO A 73 -2.70 -19.11 -6.59
C PRO A 73 -2.11 -20.45 -6.13
N ALA A 74 -1.32 -21.10 -6.97
CA ALA A 74 -0.89 -22.50 -6.80
C ALA A 74 -0.20 -22.80 -5.45
N TRP A 75 0.42 -21.81 -4.82
CA TRP A 75 1.07 -21.90 -3.51
C TRP A 75 0.10 -21.97 -2.31
N SER A 76 -1.20 -21.80 -2.54
CA SER A 76 -2.24 -22.00 -1.52
C SER A 76 -2.69 -23.46 -1.35
N PHE A 77 -2.12 -24.37 -2.14
CA PHE A 77 -2.39 -25.80 -2.08
C PHE A 77 -1.15 -26.56 -1.58
N ASN A 78 -1.37 -27.54 -0.71
CA ASN A 78 -0.36 -28.51 -0.34
C ASN A 78 -0.05 -29.43 -1.54
N PRO A 79 1.12 -30.12 -1.56
CA PRO A 79 1.46 -31.09 -2.60
C PRO A 79 0.41 -32.20 -2.77
N ASP A 80 -0.40 -32.48 -1.74
CA ASP A 80 -1.51 -33.44 -1.78
C ASP A 80 -2.81 -32.87 -2.40
N GLY A 81 -2.76 -31.66 -2.97
CA GLY A 81 -3.91 -31.01 -3.63
C GLY A 81 -4.99 -30.49 -2.68
N THR A 82 -4.87 -30.75 -1.38
CA THR A 82 -5.70 -30.11 -0.35
C THR A 82 -5.33 -28.65 -0.21
N LYS A 83 -6.33 -27.77 -0.02
CA LYS A 83 -6.07 -26.38 0.38
C LYS A 83 -5.15 -26.42 1.60
N ALA A 84 -4.03 -25.73 1.53
CA ALA A 84 -3.17 -25.56 2.68
C ALA A 84 -4.06 -25.00 3.79
N LYS A 85 -4.24 -25.77 4.87
CA LYS A 85 -4.84 -25.24 6.09
C LYS A 85 -3.90 -24.13 6.47
N ILE A 86 -4.30 -22.89 6.21
CA ILE A 86 -3.58 -21.75 6.72
C ILE A 86 -3.83 -21.81 8.22
N THR A 87 -2.99 -22.56 8.92
CA THR A 87 -2.76 -22.33 10.33
C THR A 87 -2.38 -20.86 10.42
N GLU A 88 -3.05 -20.17 11.33
CA GLU A 88 -3.16 -18.71 11.40
C GLU A 88 -1.81 -17.98 11.45
N ASP A 89 -0.70 -18.71 11.61
CA ASP A 89 0.68 -18.26 11.59
C ASP A 89 1.22 -17.75 10.23
N VAL A 90 0.61 -18.07 9.08
CA VAL A 90 1.11 -17.63 7.75
C VAL A 90 0.14 -16.67 7.03
N THR A 91 -1.09 -16.52 7.52
CA THR A 91 -2.05 -15.49 7.06
C THR A 91 -1.68 -14.06 7.43
N THR A 92 -0.68 -13.87 8.30
CA THR A 92 -0.27 -12.54 8.80
C THR A 92 0.41 -11.68 7.73
N SER A 93 0.77 -12.24 6.56
CA SER A 93 1.46 -11.46 5.52
C SER A 93 0.54 -10.76 4.51
N LEU A 94 -0.74 -11.14 4.39
CA LEU A 94 -1.64 -10.52 3.39
C LEU A 94 -2.97 -10.00 3.95
N LYS A 95 -3.34 -10.35 5.19
CA LYS A 95 -4.53 -9.80 5.87
C LYS A 95 -4.22 -8.59 6.77
N SER A 96 -3.00 -8.06 6.75
CA SER A 96 -2.61 -6.87 7.54
C SER A 96 -2.84 -5.53 6.80
N LEU A 97 -3.81 -5.45 5.89
CA LEU A 97 -4.09 -4.22 5.13
C LEU A 97 -5.30 -3.45 5.66
N SER A 98 -5.95 -3.90 6.72
CA SER A 98 -6.99 -3.11 7.42
C SER A 98 -7.14 -3.59 8.86
N THR A 99 -6.11 -3.35 9.65
CA THR A 99 -6.27 -3.23 11.10
C THR A 99 -5.36 -2.07 11.44
N GLU A 100 -5.91 -1.00 12.00
CA GLU A 100 -5.12 -0.02 12.73
C GLU A 100 -4.38 -0.79 13.82
N GLU A 101 -3.21 -1.32 13.49
CA GLU A 101 -2.31 -1.86 14.48
C GLU A 101 -1.90 -0.65 15.32
N PRO A 102 -2.15 -0.68 16.64
CA PRO A 102 -1.83 0.44 17.50
C PRO A 102 -0.36 0.78 17.30
N LEU A 103 -0.03 2.07 17.37
CA LEU A 103 1.33 2.58 17.30
C LEU A 103 2.15 1.95 18.44
N GLY A 104 2.65 0.74 18.25
CA GLY A 104 3.50 0.01 19.17
C GLY A 104 4.96 0.35 18.91
N VAL A 105 5.80 0.21 19.94
CA VAL A 105 7.25 0.39 19.78
C VAL A 105 7.78 -0.70 18.84
N PRO A 106 8.39 -0.34 17.69
CA PRO A 106 8.85 -1.32 16.71
C PRO A 106 10.06 -2.10 17.25
N SER A 107 10.10 -3.41 16.98
CA SER A 107 11.20 -4.28 17.44
C SER A 107 12.35 -4.37 16.44
N LYS A 108 12.11 -4.11 15.15
CA LYS A 108 13.09 -4.23 14.05
C LYS A 108 13.00 -3.03 13.11
N SER A 109 14.08 -2.73 12.37
CA SER A 109 14.10 -1.66 11.36
C SER A 109 13.00 -1.80 10.31
N SER A 110 12.72 -3.03 9.85
CA SER A 110 11.64 -3.31 8.90
C SER A 110 10.26 -2.94 9.43
N ASP A 111 10.03 -3.13 10.73
CA ASP A 111 8.74 -2.85 11.38
C ASP A 111 8.56 -1.35 11.52
N PHE A 112 9.63 -0.63 11.88
CA PHE A 112 9.63 0.84 11.89
C PHE A 112 9.29 1.40 10.51
N GLU A 113 9.99 0.97 9.46
CA GLU A 113 9.74 1.47 8.09
C GLU A 113 8.34 1.14 7.57
N ARG A 114 7.82 -0.03 7.94
CA ARG A 114 6.47 -0.45 7.53
C ARG A 114 5.42 0.43 8.18
N THR A 115 5.53 0.67 9.49
CA THR A 115 4.61 1.55 10.23
C THR A 115 4.76 3.00 9.75
N TRP A 116 5.98 3.48 9.53
CA TRP A 116 6.28 4.80 8.98
C TRP A 116 5.57 5.05 7.65
N ARG A 117 5.64 4.10 6.71
CA ARG A 117 5.03 4.25 5.38
C ARG A 117 3.51 4.05 5.38
N ARG A 118 2.97 3.23 6.28
CA ARG A 118 1.55 2.86 6.27
C ARG A 118 0.68 3.74 7.15
N ASN A 119 1.12 3.99 8.37
CA ASN A 119 0.28 4.53 9.44
C ASN A 119 0.57 6.01 9.73
N VAL A 120 1.69 6.53 9.23
CA VAL A 120 2.21 7.85 9.62
C VAL A 120 2.28 8.75 8.39
N LYS A 121 1.14 9.38 8.05
CA LYS A 121 1.01 10.14 6.79
C LYS A 121 1.23 11.63 6.98
N THR A 122 0.84 12.18 8.12
CA THR A 122 1.00 13.61 8.41
C THR A 122 2.31 13.88 9.16
N GLU A 123 2.91 15.07 8.97
CA GLU A 123 4.15 15.46 9.65
C GLU A 123 4.01 15.44 11.19
N ALA A 124 2.83 15.82 11.70
CA ALA A 124 2.53 15.79 13.14
C ALA A 124 2.45 14.36 13.69
N GLU A 125 1.91 13.41 12.93
CA GLU A 125 1.94 11.98 13.28
C GLU A 125 3.38 11.44 13.25
N LYS A 126 4.19 11.86 12.27
CA LYS A 126 5.61 11.50 12.17
C LYS A 126 6.37 11.90 13.42
N TYR A 127 6.20 13.15 13.84
CA TYR A 127 6.82 13.65 15.07
C TYR A 127 6.40 12.85 16.31
N LYS A 128 5.09 12.64 16.49
CA LYS A 128 4.57 11.86 17.63
C LYS A 128 5.08 10.43 17.65
N TYR A 129 5.16 9.79 16.48
CA TYR A 129 5.66 8.42 16.37
C TYR A 129 7.16 8.31 16.67
N VAL A 130 7.95 9.31 16.28
CA VAL A 130 9.36 9.40 16.67
C VAL A 130 9.49 9.57 18.19
N LEU A 131 8.73 10.48 18.81
CA LEU A 131 8.79 10.69 20.27
C LEU A 131 8.30 9.49 21.10
N LEU A 132 7.41 8.67 20.54
CA LEU A 132 6.90 7.47 21.21
C LEU A 132 7.99 6.41 21.44
N ILE A 133 9.04 6.41 20.61
CA ILE A 133 10.10 5.41 20.65
C ILE A 133 11.15 5.81 21.70
N PRO A 134 11.47 4.93 22.67
CA PRO A 134 12.50 5.23 23.67
C PRO A 134 13.86 5.49 23.00
N PRO A 135 14.65 6.48 23.45
CA PRO A 135 15.95 6.81 22.85
C PRO A 135 16.92 5.62 22.85
N GLU A 136 16.86 4.78 23.88
CA GLU A 136 17.67 3.56 24.05
C GLU A 136 17.36 2.44 23.04
N SER A 137 16.22 2.53 22.35
CA SER A 137 15.77 1.50 21.40
C SER A 137 16.24 1.75 19.98
N TYR A 138 16.56 3.00 19.62
CA TYR A 138 17.07 3.35 18.29
C TYR A 138 18.31 2.55 17.86
N PRO A 139 19.39 2.44 18.67
CA PRO A 139 20.55 1.64 18.27
C PRO A 139 20.24 0.14 18.15
N LYS A 140 19.20 -0.36 18.84
CA LYS A 140 18.75 -1.75 18.74
C LYS A 140 17.92 -1.99 17.47
N ILE A 141 17.06 -1.06 17.13
CA ILE A 141 16.18 -1.12 15.94
C ILE A 141 17.01 -0.97 14.66
N PHE A 142 17.97 -0.05 14.64
CA PHE A 142 18.76 0.34 13.47
C PHE A 142 20.20 -0.20 13.49
N LYS A 143 20.38 -1.43 13.94
CA LYS A 143 21.70 -2.07 14.10
C LYS A 143 22.55 -2.15 12.82
N VAL A 144 21.92 -2.27 11.65
CA VAL A 144 22.61 -2.53 10.38
C VAL A 144 22.86 -1.22 9.63
N GLU A 145 21.78 -0.53 9.28
CA GLU A 145 21.82 0.76 8.58
C GLU A 145 20.45 1.45 8.72
N ILE A 146 20.45 2.77 8.55
CA ILE A 146 19.25 3.56 8.35
C ILE A 146 19.21 3.96 6.89
N ALA A 147 18.11 3.67 6.20
CA ALA A 147 17.93 4.11 4.82
C ALA A 147 18.00 5.65 4.77
N SER A 148 18.89 6.20 3.93
CA SER A 148 19.03 7.65 3.70
C SER A 148 17.69 8.41 3.53
N PRO A 149 16.71 7.93 2.73
CA PRO A 149 15.43 8.63 2.61
C PRO A 149 14.62 8.65 3.91
N LEU A 150 14.70 7.57 4.70
CA LEU A 150 14.01 7.48 5.99
C LEU A 150 14.58 8.48 7.00
N LEU A 151 15.91 8.61 7.04
CA LEU A 151 16.59 9.57 7.90
C LEU A 151 16.20 11.01 7.52
N GLY A 152 16.17 11.33 6.23
CA GLY A 152 15.73 12.64 5.74
C GLY A 152 14.30 12.97 6.16
N ASP A 153 13.37 12.01 6.01
CA ASP A 153 11.98 12.17 6.44
C ASP A 153 11.84 12.40 7.94
N VAL A 154 12.66 11.72 8.76
CA VAL A 154 12.67 11.89 10.23
C VAL A 154 13.19 13.28 10.60
N LEU A 155 14.28 13.75 9.96
CA LEU A 155 14.81 15.09 10.22
C LEU A 155 13.81 16.18 9.82
N LEU A 156 13.14 16.05 8.67
CA LEU A 156 12.11 16.99 8.23
C LEU A 156 10.92 17.03 9.20
N ALA A 157 10.49 15.88 9.72
CA ALA A 157 9.43 15.81 10.72
C ALA A 157 9.83 16.50 12.04
N LEU A 158 11.10 16.37 12.46
CA LEU A 158 11.63 17.06 13.63
C LEU A 158 11.74 18.57 13.39
N GLU A 159 12.25 19.01 12.24
CA GLU A 159 12.35 20.44 11.89
C GLU A 159 10.97 21.11 11.85
N ALA A 160 10.00 20.49 11.19
CA ALA A 160 8.66 21.03 11.03
C ALA A 160 7.92 21.23 12.37
N CYS A 161 8.22 20.39 13.37
CA CYS A 161 7.64 20.49 14.70
C CYS A 161 8.46 21.39 15.64
N CYS A 162 9.79 21.33 15.63
CA CYS A 162 10.66 22.24 16.39
C CYS A 162 10.44 23.71 16.02
N LEU A 163 10.14 24.02 14.76
CA LEU A 163 9.84 25.38 14.32
C LEU A 163 8.40 25.84 14.65
N LYS A 164 7.46 24.91 14.87
CA LYS A 164 6.05 25.22 15.21
C LYS A 164 5.84 25.43 16.71
N GLU A 165 6.53 24.69 17.56
CA GLU A 165 6.44 24.80 19.02
C GLU A 165 7.32 25.93 19.60
N ALA A 166 8.03 26.69 18.75
CA ALA A 166 8.76 27.90 19.14
C ALA A 166 7.82 29.13 19.36
N ARG A 167 6.67 28.93 20.02
CA ARG A 167 5.89 30.03 20.63
C ARG A 167 5.73 29.78 22.13
N PRO A 168 5.89 30.83 22.96
CA PRO A 168 6.22 30.65 24.36
C PRO A 168 4.96 30.39 25.17
N ALA A 169 4.90 29.26 25.85
CA ALA A 169 4.11 29.09 27.06
C ALA A 169 4.68 27.88 27.82
N GLU A 170 5.48 28.20 28.84
CA GLU A 170 5.55 27.51 30.13
C GLU A 170 5.29 25.97 30.12
N GLU A 171 6.33 25.16 30.34
CA GLU A 171 6.37 23.67 30.50
C GLU A 171 7.13 22.85 29.41
N GLY A 172 7.94 23.49 28.56
CA GLY A 172 8.59 22.82 27.41
C GLY A 172 10.01 22.25 27.55
N THR A 173 10.66 22.28 28.71
CA THR A 173 12.07 21.80 28.84
C THR A 173 12.23 20.30 28.60
N GLY A 174 11.15 19.52 28.78
CA GLY A 174 11.16 18.08 28.56
C GLY A 174 11.19 17.67 27.09
N GLU A 175 10.46 18.37 26.22
CA GLU A 175 10.31 17.97 24.82
C GLU A 175 11.58 18.23 24.00
N ALA A 176 12.22 19.39 24.18
CA ALA A 176 13.50 19.69 23.56
C ALA A 176 14.59 18.70 24.02
N ALA A 177 14.61 18.33 25.31
CA ALA A 177 15.51 17.31 25.83
C ALA A 177 15.22 15.93 25.23
N GLN A 178 13.95 15.59 25.01
CA GLN A 178 13.55 14.34 24.37
C GLN A 178 13.96 14.28 22.89
N VAL A 179 13.81 15.38 22.14
CA VAL A 179 14.29 15.50 20.76
C VAL A 179 15.80 15.32 20.68
N LEU A 180 16.56 15.95 21.58
CA LEU A 180 18.01 15.77 21.65
C LEU A 180 18.40 14.32 22.01
N ALA A 181 17.64 13.67 22.89
CA ALA A 181 17.84 12.25 23.22
C ALA A 181 17.59 11.32 22.02
N VAL A 182 16.55 11.60 21.22
CA VAL A 182 16.28 10.88 19.97
C VAL A 182 17.41 11.06 18.96
N LEU A 183 17.85 12.31 18.73
CA LEU A 183 18.95 12.60 17.81
C LEU A 183 20.26 11.93 18.24
N ARG A 184 20.53 11.89 19.55
CA ARG A 184 21.66 11.14 20.11
C ARG A 184 21.55 9.65 19.81
N GLY A 185 20.39 9.03 20.08
CA GLY A 185 20.15 7.60 19.82
C GLY A 185 20.28 7.24 18.34
N LEU A 186 19.84 8.12 17.43
CA LEU A 186 20.04 7.97 15.99
C LEU A 186 21.52 8.13 15.60
N SER A 187 22.25 9.08 16.21
CA SER A 187 23.67 9.30 15.92
C SER A 187 24.53 8.08 16.30
N GLU A 188 24.23 7.45 17.42
CA GLU A 188 24.94 6.27 17.94
C GLU A 188 24.72 5.05 17.05
N SER A 189 23.53 4.95 16.45
CA SER A 189 23.19 3.87 15.53
C SER A 189 23.85 3.99 14.16
N VAL A 190 24.11 5.22 13.69
CA VAL A 190 24.54 5.48 12.32
C VAL A 190 26.06 5.66 12.20
N GLY A 191 26.76 5.95 13.31
CA GLY A 191 28.21 6.14 13.31
C GLY A 191 28.69 7.26 12.38
N GLN A 192 27.78 8.14 11.93
CA GLN A 192 28.11 9.23 11.02
C GLN A 192 28.45 10.51 11.77
N PRO A 193 29.56 11.19 11.42
CA PRO A 193 29.97 12.43 12.09
C PRO A 193 28.97 13.58 11.87
N PHE A 194 28.13 13.50 10.83
CA PHE A 194 27.16 14.53 10.45
C PHE A 194 26.05 14.74 11.48
N LEU A 195 25.53 13.67 12.09
CA LEU A 195 24.50 13.77 13.13
C LEU A 195 25.08 14.23 14.47
N ALA A 196 26.34 13.90 14.75
CA ALA A 196 27.05 14.40 15.93
C ALA A 196 27.27 15.92 15.84
N THR A 197 27.65 16.45 14.66
CA THR A 197 27.77 17.89 14.46
C THR A 197 26.42 18.60 14.56
N LEU A 198 25.35 18.03 14.01
CA LEU A 198 23.98 18.58 14.14
C LEU A 198 23.52 18.61 15.60
N THR A 199 23.78 17.55 16.37
CA THR A 199 23.42 17.49 17.79
C THR A 199 24.17 18.54 18.60
N CYS A 200 25.48 18.72 18.36
CA CYS A 200 26.27 19.77 19.02
C CYS A 200 25.79 21.18 18.65
N VAL A 201 25.47 21.42 17.36
CA VAL A 201 24.99 22.72 16.90
C VAL A 201 23.62 23.05 17.49
N LEU A 202 22.70 22.08 17.53
CA LEU A 202 21.38 22.26 18.15
C LEU A 202 21.48 22.44 19.67
N ALA A 203 22.34 21.68 20.36
CA ALA A 203 22.57 21.84 21.80
C ALA A 203 23.18 23.21 22.14
N LEU A 204 24.10 23.71 21.32
CA LEU A 204 24.66 25.06 21.47
C LEU A 204 23.63 26.16 21.19
N SER A 205 22.72 25.93 20.24
CA SER A 205 21.65 26.88 19.90
C SER A 205 20.50 26.90 20.93
N LEU A 206 20.31 25.82 21.69
CA LEU A 206 19.31 25.70 22.76
C LEU A 206 19.86 26.02 24.16
N GLY A 207 21.18 26.02 24.34
CA GLY A 207 21.86 26.33 25.60
C GLY A 207 22.26 27.79 25.78
N HIS A 208 21.77 28.69 24.93
CA HIS A 208 22.03 30.13 25.00
C HIS A 208 20.72 30.91 25.26
N GLU A 209 20.06 30.60 26.37
CA GLU A 209 19.28 31.54 27.18
C GLU A 209 19.50 31.26 28.67
#